data_AF-A4BAT3-F1
#
_entry.id   AF-A4BAT3-F1
#
_cell.length_a   1.000
_cell.length_b   1.000
_cell.length_c   1.000
_cell.angle_alpha   90.00
_cell.angle_beta   90.00
_cell.angle_gamma   90.00
#
_symmetry.space_group_name_H-M   'P 1'
#
loop_
_entity.id
_entity.type
_entity.pdbx_description
1 polymer ?
#
loop_
_entity_poly.entity_id
_entity_poly.type
_entity_poly.pdbx_seq_one_letter_code
_entity_poly.pdbx_strand_id
1 'polypeptide(L)'
;MSPRKLFLPALAATFFISACSPDEASDTGNPDEPSDTESPRLLTELAPGTVLLADEMVTLTFSEPVDIESFQITQHGAEITNFTANWLDENTTVQLTPDPIWGGGDNTITLHVADVDGNMASFTVTARINLTFGIDPQAEQLFGELVEAERDYYGNPFIDEKGIWLADYDEPALYFFNSLPATPDAEPDHVITAMDFLDSETQEVAQQEISGPQTPFVYNGQLLFVDYSDGLVYLFDDIPTSEKLNFGIVLGQPGFAEESEADACSAERFSSPEGLNAVNDRLLVADGDNNRILIWSQIPTESGTLPDLVLGQFDFVSCDDGLSEFALDYPSGVWSDGTKVLVVDGGNNRVLGWNTFPTANNQPADFVLGQPDFISNDCNLDAETSTAAGLCDNYEGVHSNGRQIYVTDSGNNRVLVWNDWPTESGVPADQVIGQADFSTVTDDEFETVGHRFGYPTGVYAFDHRLLVADQENGNIVVFDGSGFALVTEEDESSVE
;
A
#
# COMPACT_ATOMS: atom_id res chain seq x y z
N MET A 1 44.13 30.20 12.45
CA MET A 1 43.31 31.26 11.85
C MET A 1 43.73 31.40 10.39
N SER A 2 42.96 30.76 9.49
CA SER A 2 43.19 30.77 8.04
C SER A 2 42.38 31.90 7.40
N PRO A 3 42.87 32.63 6.37
CA PRO A 3 42.20 33.81 5.85
C PRO A 3 41.05 33.43 4.90
N ARG A 4 39.88 34.04 5.15
CA ARG A 4 38.72 34.04 4.24
C ARG A 4 39.07 34.78 2.94
N LYS A 5 38.85 34.15 1.80
CA LYS A 5 38.75 34.82 0.49
C LYS A 5 37.29 34.83 0.06
N LEU A 6 36.80 36.04 -0.16
CA LEU A 6 35.48 36.40 -0.67
C LEU A 6 35.44 36.11 -2.18
N PHE A 7 34.49 35.32 -2.65
CA PHE A 7 34.20 35.14 -4.08
C PHE A 7 32.96 35.98 -4.43
N LEU A 8 33.13 36.93 -5.35
CA LEU A 8 32.03 37.60 -6.06
C LEU A 8 31.82 36.86 -7.40
N PRO A 9 30.59 36.53 -7.81
CA PRO A 9 30.33 36.12 -9.19
C PRO A 9 30.26 37.35 -10.10
N ALA A 10 30.84 37.21 -11.29
CA ALA A 10 30.87 38.24 -12.32
C ALA A 10 29.52 38.29 -13.06
N LEU A 11 28.94 39.50 -13.14
CA LEU A 11 27.76 39.81 -13.92
C LEU A 11 28.19 40.05 -15.38
N ALA A 12 27.85 39.12 -16.29
CA ALA A 12 28.01 39.33 -17.73
C ALA A 12 26.77 40.04 -18.28
N ALA A 13 26.85 41.36 -18.46
CA ALA A 13 25.83 42.15 -19.12
C ALA A 13 26.08 42.15 -20.63
N THR A 14 25.22 41.46 -21.40
CA THR A 14 25.21 41.54 -22.86
C THR A 14 24.30 42.70 -23.29
N PHE A 15 24.90 43.77 -23.81
CA PHE A 15 24.18 44.89 -24.42
C PHE A 15 23.63 44.48 -25.79
N PHE A 16 22.31 44.52 -25.98
CA PHE A 16 21.72 44.66 -27.31
C PHE A 16 21.39 46.13 -27.56
N ILE A 17 21.95 46.66 -28.66
CA ILE A 17 21.70 48.01 -29.13
C ILE A 17 20.31 48.02 -29.77
N SER A 18 19.36 48.71 -29.13
CA SER A 18 18.07 49.06 -29.72
C SER A 18 18.29 50.08 -30.84
N ALA A 19 18.02 49.69 -32.08
CA ALA A 19 17.84 50.63 -33.19
C ALA A 19 16.37 51.05 -33.21
N CYS A 20 16.10 52.25 -32.68
CA CYS A 20 14.81 52.89 -32.78
C CYS A 20 14.74 53.66 -34.12
N SER A 21 13.71 53.38 -34.93
CA SER A 21 13.28 54.24 -36.03
C SER A 21 11.79 54.54 -35.78
N PRO A 22 11.37 55.81 -35.74
CA PRO A 22 9.98 56.15 -35.43
C PRO A 22 9.18 56.17 -36.72
N ASP A 23 8.03 55.51 -36.74
CA ASP A 23 6.87 55.99 -37.50
C ASP A 23 5.59 55.47 -36.84
N GLU A 24 4.81 56.41 -36.30
CA GLU A 24 3.41 56.21 -35.97
C GLU A 24 2.64 55.92 -37.26
N ALA A 25 2.04 54.73 -37.34
CA ALA A 25 0.86 54.52 -38.17
C ALA A 25 -0.03 53.50 -37.48
N SER A 26 -1.24 53.93 -37.15
CA SER A 26 -2.38 53.07 -36.90
C SER A 26 -2.50 52.06 -38.06
N ASP A 27 -2.37 50.77 -37.78
CA ASP A 27 -2.81 49.75 -38.72
C ASP A 27 -3.85 48.86 -38.04
N THR A 28 -5.01 48.86 -38.68
CA THR A 28 -6.12 47.97 -38.51
C THR A 28 -5.65 46.52 -38.59
N GLY A 29 -6.13 45.67 -37.68
CA GLY A 29 -5.79 44.26 -37.62
C GLY A 29 -5.69 43.61 -39.00
N ASN A 30 -4.51 43.07 -39.28
CA ASN A 30 -4.29 42.14 -40.36
C ASN A 30 -4.90 40.79 -39.94
N PRO A 31 -5.96 40.27 -40.59
CA PRO A 31 -6.56 38.99 -40.23
C PRO A 31 -5.80 37.79 -40.81
N ASP A 32 -4.60 38.02 -41.38
CA ASP A 32 -3.79 37.03 -42.09
C ASP A 32 -2.39 36.87 -41.47
N GLU A 33 -2.22 37.05 -40.16
CA GLU A 33 -1.15 36.27 -39.49
C GLU A 33 -1.59 34.80 -39.53
N PRO A 34 -0.75 33.86 -39.98
CA PRO A 34 -1.11 32.45 -39.87
C PRO A 34 -1.38 32.20 -38.39
N SER A 35 -2.59 31.71 -38.06
CA SER A 35 -2.85 31.20 -36.71
C SER A 35 -1.70 30.25 -36.39
N ASP A 36 -1.01 30.46 -35.29
CA ASP A 36 -0.04 29.47 -34.86
C ASP A 36 -0.79 28.13 -34.79
N THR A 37 -0.19 27.11 -35.37
CA THR A 37 -0.74 25.75 -35.35
C THR A 37 0.14 24.83 -34.53
N GLU A 38 1.27 25.32 -34.02
CA GLU A 38 2.10 24.56 -33.11
C GLU A 38 1.48 24.61 -31.72
N SER A 39 1.18 23.44 -31.17
CA SER A 39 0.83 23.31 -29.77
C SER A 39 2.06 23.62 -28.89
N PRO A 40 1.86 24.08 -27.64
CA PRO A 40 2.96 24.29 -26.72
C PRO A 40 3.74 22.99 -26.50
N ARG A 41 5.01 23.10 -26.10
CA ARG A 41 5.86 21.96 -25.75
C ARG A 41 6.41 22.11 -24.34
N LEU A 42 6.55 21.01 -23.62
CA LEU A 42 7.21 21.00 -22.32
C LEU A 42 8.74 20.99 -22.52
N LEU A 43 9.43 22.00 -21.98
CA LEU A 43 10.88 22.18 -22.05
C LEU A 43 11.62 21.71 -20.80
N THR A 44 10.94 21.55 -19.67
CA THR A 44 11.56 21.01 -18.46
C THR A 44 11.91 19.55 -18.66
N GLU A 45 13.21 19.23 -18.68
CA GLU A 45 13.72 17.88 -18.50
C GLU A 45 13.98 17.66 -17.00
N LEU A 46 13.12 16.88 -16.34
CA LEU A 46 13.43 16.35 -15.01
C LEU A 46 14.38 15.15 -15.21
N ALA A 47 15.56 15.18 -14.60
CA ALA A 47 16.53 14.10 -14.77
C ALA A 47 15.93 12.79 -14.22
N PRO A 48 16.06 11.64 -14.93
CA PRO A 48 15.62 10.35 -14.44
C PRO A 48 16.17 10.07 -13.04
N GLY A 49 15.28 9.74 -12.09
CA GLY A 49 15.65 9.46 -10.69
C GLY A 49 15.84 10.68 -9.79
N THR A 50 15.45 11.89 -10.22
CA THR A 50 15.35 13.05 -9.32
C THR A 50 14.24 12.80 -8.29
N VAL A 51 14.55 12.83 -6.99
CA VAL A 51 13.56 12.72 -5.90
C VAL A 51 13.31 14.14 -5.37
N LEU A 52 12.07 14.62 -5.51
CA LEU A 52 11.63 15.88 -4.88
C LEU A 52 11.02 15.59 -3.49
N LEU A 53 10.97 16.54 -2.56
CA LEU A 53 10.31 16.34 -1.25
C LEU A 53 8.96 17.08 -1.18
N ALA A 54 8.17 16.82 -0.13
CA ALA A 54 6.79 17.30 0.04
C ALA A 54 6.63 18.82 -0.03
N ASP A 55 7.72 19.54 0.25
CA ASP A 55 7.85 20.99 0.27
C ASP A 55 8.60 21.56 -0.95
N GLU A 56 9.04 20.71 -1.88
CA GLU A 56 9.74 21.13 -3.09
C GLU A 56 8.77 21.31 -4.28
N MET A 57 8.68 22.56 -4.76
CA MET A 57 7.84 22.91 -5.92
C MET A 57 8.40 22.30 -7.20
N VAL A 58 7.56 21.61 -7.97
CA VAL A 58 7.92 21.13 -9.30
C VAL A 58 7.81 22.28 -10.28
N THR A 59 8.93 22.66 -10.88
CA THR A 59 8.98 23.78 -11.84
C THR A 59 8.97 23.25 -13.27
N LEU A 60 7.87 23.49 -13.98
CA LEU A 60 7.67 23.09 -15.37
C LEU A 60 7.70 24.33 -16.28
N THR A 61 8.43 24.27 -17.38
CA THR A 61 8.60 25.36 -18.34
C THR A 61 8.12 24.90 -19.70
N PHE A 62 7.29 25.71 -20.36
CA PHE A 62 6.75 25.49 -21.69
C PHE A 62 7.53 26.29 -22.74
N SER A 63 7.40 25.91 -24.02
CA SER A 63 8.06 26.58 -25.15
C SER A 63 7.59 27.99 -25.39
N GLU A 64 6.41 28.33 -24.89
CA GLU A 64 5.69 29.57 -25.11
C GLU A 64 4.65 29.82 -24.02
N PRO A 65 4.10 31.05 -23.92
CA PRO A 65 3.03 31.35 -22.98
C PRO A 65 1.78 30.50 -23.23
N VAL A 66 1.20 29.97 -22.16
CA VAL A 66 -0.02 29.17 -22.24
C VAL A 66 -1.25 29.91 -21.71
N ASP A 67 -2.45 29.44 -22.10
CA ASP A 67 -3.70 29.84 -21.47
C ASP A 67 -3.86 29.12 -20.12
N ILE A 68 -3.67 29.85 -19.03
CA ILE A 68 -3.70 29.30 -17.67
C ILE A 68 -5.07 28.72 -17.29
N GLU A 69 -6.16 29.20 -17.91
CA GLU A 69 -7.52 28.70 -17.64
C GLU A 69 -7.79 27.36 -18.33
N SER A 70 -6.96 26.99 -19.30
CA SER A 70 -7.01 25.70 -19.99
C SER A 70 -6.19 24.61 -19.27
N PHE A 71 -5.40 24.99 -18.26
CA PHE A 71 -4.50 24.07 -17.58
C PHE A 71 -5.26 23.09 -16.70
N GLN A 72 -5.18 21.82 -17.04
CA GLN A 72 -5.77 20.72 -16.29
C GLN A 72 -4.72 19.65 -16.01
N ILE A 73 -4.85 19.00 -14.86
CA ILE A 73 -4.06 17.82 -14.52
C ILE A 73 -5.03 16.64 -14.43
N THR A 74 -4.65 15.51 -15.02
CA THR A 74 -5.39 14.26 -14.89
C THR A 74 -4.48 13.13 -14.44
N GLN A 75 -5.02 12.19 -13.69
CA GLN A 75 -4.35 10.95 -13.28
C GLN A 75 -5.33 9.79 -13.53
N HIS A 76 -4.87 8.75 -14.22
CA HIS A 76 -5.74 7.63 -14.66
C HIS A 76 -7.05 8.06 -15.38
N GLY A 77 -7.03 9.22 -16.07
CA GLY A 77 -8.19 9.75 -16.77
C GLY A 77 -9.20 10.51 -15.89
N ALA A 78 -8.96 10.63 -14.59
CA ALA A 78 -9.72 11.49 -13.69
C ALA A 78 -9.04 12.86 -13.54
N GLU A 79 -9.83 13.94 -13.48
CA GLU A 79 -9.32 15.31 -13.27
C GLU A 79 -8.90 15.50 -11.81
N ILE A 80 -7.68 16.00 -11.61
CA ILE A 80 -7.16 16.41 -10.31
C ILE A 80 -7.50 17.89 -10.14
N THR A 81 -8.34 18.22 -9.17
CA THR A 81 -8.72 19.61 -8.88
C THR A 81 -7.99 20.20 -7.68
N ASN A 82 -7.36 19.36 -6.86
CA ASN A 82 -6.62 19.77 -5.68
C ASN A 82 -5.12 19.81 -6.02
N PHE A 83 -4.68 20.97 -6.49
CA PHE A 83 -3.28 21.32 -6.67
C PHE A 83 -3.14 22.84 -6.58
N THR A 84 -1.94 23.31 -6.24
CA THR A 84 -1.63 24.74 -6.36
C THR A 84 -0.68 24.93 -7.53
N ALA A 85 -1.10 25.73 -8.51
CA ALA A 85 -0.27 26.18 -9.62
C ALA A 85 0.08 27.65 -9.44
N ASN A 86 1.38 27.94 -9.33
CA ASN A 86 1.90 29.30 -9.31
C ASN A 86 2.60 29.59 -10.65
N TRP A 87 1.95 30.39 -11.50
CA TRP A 87 2.46 30.76 -12.81
C TRP A 87 3.47 31.92 -12.74
N LEU A 88 4.59 31.75 -13.43
CA LEU A 88 5.73 32.65 -13.50
C LEU A 88 6.08 32.95 -14.96
N ASP A 89 6.98 33.90 -15.18
CA ASP A 89 7.59 34.20 -16.48
C ASP A 89 6.57 34.39 -17.62
N GLU A 90 5.57 35.24 -17.42
CA GLU A 90 4.53 35.51 -18.43
C GLU A 90 3.78 34.24 -18.87
N ASN A 91 3.48 33.37 -17.91
CA ASN A 91 2.77 32.10 -18.10
C ASN A 91 3.54 31.06 -18.94
N THR A 92 4.86 31.17 -19.07
CA THR A 92 5.67 30.08 -19.66
C THR A 92 6.09 29.06 -18.62
N THR A 93 6.05 29.40 -17.32
CA THR A 93 6.57 28.55 -16.25
C THR A 93 5.49 28.35 -15.20
N VAL A 94 5.26 27.11 -14.76
CA VAL A 94 4.38 26.79 -13.64
C VAL A 94 5.16 26.09 -12.53
N GLN A 95 4.97 26.57 -11.30
CA GLN A 95 5.38 25.86 -10.09
C GLN A 95 4.16 25.12 -9.54
N LEU A 96 4.23 23.79 -9.55
CA LEU A 96 3.21 22.91 -8.98
C LEU A 96 3.64 22.47 -7.59
N THR A 97 2.74 22.63 -6.63
CA THR A 97 2.83 21.95 -5.34
C THR A 97 2.02 20.67 -5.43
N PRO A 98 2.66 19.48 -5.31
CA PRO A 98 1.96 18.20 -5.30
C PRO A 98 1.03 18.06 -4.09
N ASP A 99 -0.05 17.29 -4.20
CA ASP A 99 -1.08 17.14 -3.18
C ASP A 99 -1.15 15.68 -2.67
N PRO A 100 -1.39 15.43 -1.36
CA PRO A 100 -1.60 14.10 -0.76
C PRO A 100 -2.49 13.18 -1.54
N ILE A 101 -3.55 13.72 -2.13
CA ILE A 101 -4.57 12.95 -2.83
C ILE A 101 -4.03 12.28 -4.10
N TRP A 102 -2.78 12.55 -4.49
CA TRP A 102 -2.13 11.93 -5.65
C TRP A 102 -1.63 10.51 -5.35
N GLY A 103 -1.74 10.04 -4.10
CA GLY A 103 -1.41 8.69 -3.65
C GLY A 103 0.10 8.41 -3.52
N GLY A 104 0.47 7.37 -2.76
CA GLY A 104 1.86 6.91 -2.67
C GLY A 104 2.34 6.16 -3.92
N GLY A 105 3.66 6.01 -4.08
CA GLY A 105 4.28 5.21 -5.15
C GLY A 105 4.60 5.98 -6.44
N ASP A 106 4.89 5.24 -7.51
CA ASP A 106 5.15 5.85 -8.83
C ASP A 106 3.82 6.22 -9.50
N ASN A 107 3.60 7.51 -9.69
CA ASN A 107 2.35 8.09 -10.17
C ASN A 107 2.56 8.80 -11.49
N THR A 108 1.70 8.53 -12.47
CA THR A 108 1.76 9.20 -13.77
C THR A 108 0.65 10.23 -13.87
N ILE A 109 1.02 11.51 -13.96
CA ILE A 109 0.07 12.59 -14.23
C ILE A 109 0.17 13.03 -15.68
N THR A 110 -0.96 13.39 -16.27
CA THR A 110 -1.04 14.00 -17.59
C THR A 110 -1.49 15.45 -17.44
N LEU A 111 -0.64 16.36 -17.88
CA LEU A 111 -0.88 17.79 -17.96
C LEU A 111 -1.56 18.08 -19.29
N HIS A 112 -2.64 18.84 -19.28
CA HIS A 112 -3.34 19.32 -20.47
C HIS A 112 -3.31 20.84 -20.45
N VAL A 113 -2.92 21.46 -21.56
CA VAL A 113 -2.83 22.91 -21.65
C VAL A 113 -2.94 23.37 -23.10
N ALA A 114 -3.59 24.51 -23.33
CA ALA A 114 -3.60 25.21 -24.60
C ALA A 114 -2.57 26.35 -24.61
N ASP A 115 -2.08 26.69 -25.79
CA ASP A 115 -1.53 28.03 -26.00
C ASP A 115 -2.63 29.11 -25.92
N VAL A 116 -2.24 30.37 -26.05
CA VAL A 116 -3.16 31.52 -26.05
C VAL A 116 -4.11 31.56 -27.26
N ASP A 117 -3.83 30.79 -28.31
CA ASP A 117 -4.62 30.68 -29.54
C ASP A 117 -5.59 29.48 -29.51
N GLY A 118 -5.52 28.64 -28.47
CA GLY A 118 -6.39 27.50 -28.22
C GLY A 118 -5.88 26.16 -28.73
N ASN A 119 -4.62 26.04 -29.15
CA ASN A 119 -4.03 24.77 -29.57
C ASN A 119 -3.65 23.93 -28.35
N MET A 120 -4.35 22.81 -28.15
CA MET A 120 -4.13 21.91 -27.01
C MET A 120 -2.86 21.05 -27.18
N ALA A 121 -2.18 20.82 -26.06
CA ALA A 121 -1.15 19.81 -25.86
C ALA A 121 -1.42 19.00 -24.59
N SER A 122 -0.96 17.76 -24.60
CA SER A 122 -0.94 16.91 -23.40
C SER A 122 0.47 16.38 -23.17
N PHE A 123 0.94 16.39 -21.92
CA PHE A 123 2.26 15.90 -21.53
C PHE A 123 2.15 14.98 -20.34
N THR A 124 2.85 13.86 -20.41
CA THR A 124 2.93 12.93 -19.30
C THR A 124 4.15 13.23 -18.46
N VAL A 125 3.95 13.33 -17.15
CA VAL A 125 5.00 13.50 -16.15
C VAL A 125 4.82 12.39 -15.14
N THR A 126 5.83 11.55 -14.98
CA THR A 126 5.84 10.60 -13.86
C THR A 126 6.36 11.32 -12.62
N ALA A 127 5.81 10.93 -11.49
CA ALA A 127 6.09 11.34 -10.13
C ALA A 127 6.41 10.08 -9.31
N ARG A 128 7.19 10.16 -8.22
CA ARG A 128 7.33 9.06 -7.25
C ARG A 128 7.04 9.65 -5.91
N ILE A 129 5.90 9.35 -5.33
CA ILE A 129 5.43 9.93 -4.09
C ILE A 129 5.81 9.02 -2.93
N ASN A 130 6.71 9.49 -2.07
CA ASN A 130 6.98 8.83 -0.79
C ASN A 130 6.08 9.44 0.26
N LEU A 131 5.10 8.67 0.71
CA LEU A 131 4.26 9.08 1.83
C LEU A 131 5.10 9.03 3.11
N THR A 132 5.08 10.14 3.83
CA THR A 132 5.65 10.21 5.16
C THR A 132 4.49 10.22 6.14
N PHE A 133 4.51 9.24 7.04
CA PHE A 133 3.56 9.15 8.13
C PHE A 133 4.34 9.48 9.40
N GLY A 134 4.00 10.61 10.02
CA GLY A 134 4.68 11.04 11.25
C GLY A 134 3.99 10.51 12.50
N ILE A 135 4.58 10.83 13.65
CA ILE A 135 3.90 10.84 14.97
C ILE A 135 2.96 12.07 15.05
N ASP A 136 2.33 12.44 13.93
CA ASP A 136 1.64 13.71 13.80
C ASP A 136 0.56 13.82 14.90
N PRO A 137 0.57 14.86 15.74
CA PRO A 137 -0.52 15.12 16.67
C PRO A 137 -1.88 15.39 15.97
N GLN A 138 -1.94 15.38 14.63
CA GLN A 138 -3.16 15.40 13.82
C GLN A 138 -3.57 14.03 13.26
N ALA A 139 -2.93 12.90 13.59
CA ALA A 139 -3.44 11.61 13.14
C ALA A 139 -4.88 11.42 13.68
N GLU A 140 -5.84 11.30 12.76
CA GLU A 140 -7.22 11.13 13.15
C GLU A 140 -7.40 9.70 13.67
N GLN A 141 -7.63 9.58 14.97
CA GLN A 141 -8.09 8.34 15.56
C GLN A 141 -9.51 8.08 15.04
N LEU A 142 -9.64 7.22 14.02
CA LEU A 142 -10.95 6.85 13.49
C LEU A 142 -11.70 5.94 14.47
N PHE A 143 -10.99 5.20 15.33
CA PHE A 143 -11.56 4.38 16.39
C PHE A 143 -10.69 4.37 17.65
N GLY A 144 -11.30 4.33 18.85
CA GLY A 144 -10.56 4.10 20.11
C GLY A 144 -10.69 5.18 21.21
N GLU A 145 -11.89 5.67 21.48
CA GLU A 145 -12.35 5.87 22.88
C GLU A 145 -13.87 5.70 22.83
N LEU A 146 -14.46 4.87 23.71
CA LEU A 146 -15.87 4.39 23.78
C LEU A 146 -16.02 2.99 23.13
N VAL A 147 -16.47 1.88 23.74
CA VAL A 147 -17.34 1.59 24.92
C VAL A 147 -17.12 0.12 25.35
N GLU A 148 -16.85 -0.16 26.63
CA GLU A 148 -17.09 -1.42 27.40
C GLU A 148 -16.98 -2.85 26.78
N ALA A 149 -16.32 -3.07 25.64
CA ALA A 149 -15.94 -4.41 25.17
C ALA A 149 -14.54 -4.36 24.55
N GLU A 150 -13.64 -5.23 25.02
CA GLU A 150 -12.30 -5.46 24.47
C GLU A 150 -12.49 -6.02 23.05
N ARG A 151 -12.32 -5.20 22.01
CA ARG A 151 -12.34 -5.65 20.61
C ARG A 151 -10.93 -6.01 20.19
N ASP A 152 -10.76 -7.17 19.60
CA ASP A 152 -9.45 -7.70 19.23
C ASP A 152 -9.33 -7.76 17.70
N TYR A 153 -8.86 -6.67 17.12
CA TYR A 153 -8.61 -6.57 15.69
C TYR A 153 -7.30 -7.29 15.34
N TYR A 154 -7.40 -8.57 14.98
CA TYR A 154 -6.28 -9.31 14.39
C TYR A 154 -6.30 -9.18 12.86
N GLY A 155 -5.09 -9.20 12.30
CA GLY A 155 -4.87 -9.13 10.88
C GLY A 155 -5.02 -7.76 10.23
N ASN A 156 -4.89 -7.73 8.91
CA ASN A 156 -4.88 -6.50 8.14
C ASN A 156 -6.30 -5.92 7.99
N PRO A 157 -6.53 -4.62 8.29
CA PRO A 157 -7.73 -3.96 7.79
C PRO A 157 -7.66 -3.89 6.26
N PHE A 158 -8.81 -3.81 5.60
CA PHE A 158 -8.85 -3.59 4.15
C PHE A 158 -9.68 -2.35 3.82
N ILE A 159 -9.17 -1.50 2.95
CA ILE A 159 -9.88 -0.31 2.48
C ILE A 159 -9.71 -0.17 0.96
N ASP A 160 -10.80 0.19 0.31
CA ASP A 160 -10.84 0.58 -1.10
C ASP A 160 -11.71 1.85 -1.28
N GLU A 161 -12.01 2.21 -2.52
CA GLU A 161 -12.86 3.37 -2.83
C GLU A 161 -14.32 3.22 -2.38
N LYS A 162 -14.76 2.02 -1.99
CA LYS A 162 -16.14 1.72 -1.58
C LYS A 162 -16.31 1.69 -0.06
N GLY A 163 -15.23 1.50 0.69
CA GLY A 163 -15.29 1.46 2.14
C GLY A 163 -14.15 0.70 2.79
N ILE A 164 -14.33 0.45 4.08
CA ILE A 164 -13.38 -0.27 4.93
C ILE A 164 -14.03 -1.53 5.50
N TRP A 165 -13.26 -2.62 5.50
CA TRP A 165 -13.56 -3.90 6.13
C TRP A 165 -12.63 -4.12 7.31
N LEU A 166 -13.20 -4.50 8.44
CA LEU A 166 -12.50 -4.85 9.67
C LEU A 166 -12.94 -6.24 10.13
N ALA A 167 -12.01 -7.02 10.66
CA ALA A 167 -12.29 -8.32 11.27
C ALA A 167 -12.06 -8.25 12.77
N ASP A 168 -13.04 -8.71 13.55
CA ASP A 168 -12.97 -8.82 15.00
C ASP A 168 -12.89 -10.30 15.35
N TYR A 169 -11.76 -10.67 15.95
CA TYR A 169 -11.40 -12.06 16.19
C TYR A 169 -12.16 -12.65 17.38
N ASP A 170 -12.18 -11.94 18.52
CA ASP A 170 -12.75 -12.44 19.78
C ASP A 170 -14.27 -12.28 19.85
N GLU A 171 -14.84 -11.29 19.15
CA GLU A 171 -16.27 -11.21 18.84
C GLU A 171 -16.48 -11.48 17.34
N PRO A 172 -16.51 -12.77 16.90
CA PRO A 172 -16.39 -13.13 15.48
C PRO A 172 -17.35 -12.37 14.56
N ALA A 173 -16.81 -11.35 13.91
CA ALA A 173 -17.56 -10.44 13.07
C ALA A 173 -16.67 -9.82 11.99
N LEU A 174 -17.21 -9.65 10.80
CA LEU A 174 -16.69 -8.71 9.80
C LEU A 174 -17.57 -7.46 9.80
N TYR A 175 -16.95 -6.30 9.99
CA TYR A 175 -17.59 -5.00 9.96
C TYR A 175 -17.26 -4.27 8.67
N PHE A 176 -18.27 -3.75 7.98
CA PHE A 176 -18.10 -2.89 6.82
C PHE A 176 -18.65 -1.50 7.06
N PHE A 177 -17.89 -0.50 6.64
CA PHE A 177 -18.31 0.90 6.61
C PHE A 177 -18.11 1.45 5.21
N ASN A 178 -19.13 2.12 4.67
CA ASN A 178 -19.10 2.74 3.33
C ASN A 178 -18.16 3.95 3.21
N SER A 179 -17.58 4.37 4.33
CA SER A 179 -16.62 5.45 4.45
C SER A 179 -15.85 5.30 5.75
N LEU A 180 -14.71 5.97 5.87
CA LEU A 180 -13.98 6.01 7.14
C LEU A 180 -14.86 6.65 8.23
N PRO A 181 -15.06 5.98 9.36
CA PRO A 181 -16.07 6.44 10.31
C PRO A 181 -15.66 7.69 11.08
N ALA A 182 -16.49 8.73 11.02
CA ALA A 182 -16.15 10.04 11.58
C ALA A 182 -16.04 10.08 13.13
N THR A 183 -16.51 9.05 13.82
CA THR A 183 -16.42 8.92 15.28
C THR A 183 -16.18 7.47 15.69
N PRO A 184 -15.52 7.23 16.83
CA PRO A 184 -15.27 5.87 17.33
C PRO A 184 -16.52 5.02 17.61
N ASP A 185 -17.68 5.65 17.85
CA ASP A 185 -18.97 5.01 18.13
C ASP A 185 -19.85 4.84 16.89
N ALA A 186 -19.29 5.04 15.70
CA ALA A 186 -20.02 4.83 14.46
C ALA A 186 -20.45 3.37 14.31
N GLU A 187 -21.71 3.19 13.95
CA GLU A 187 -22.26 1.87 13.65
C GLU A 187 -21.84 1.41 12.25
N PRO A 188 -21.45 0.13 12.07
CA PRO A 188 -21.15 -0.42 10.76
C PRO A 188 -22.38 -0.43 9.85
N ASP A 189 -22.16 -0.19 8.56
CA ASP A 189 -23.21 -0.29 7.54
C ASP A 189 -23.64 -1.75 7.35
N HIS A 190 -22.70 -2.68 7.43
CA HIS A 190 -22.95 -4.12 7.37
C HIS A 190 -22.11 -4.88 8.40
N VAL A 191 -22.69 -5.95 8.96
CA VAL A 191 -22.03 -6.87 9.89
C VAL A 191 -22.27 -8.29 9.42
N ILE A 192 -21.23 -9.09 9.33
CA ILE A 192 -21.29 -10.52 9.00
C ILE A 192 -20.77 -11.29 10.19
N THR A 193 -21.62 -12.10 10.83
CA THR A 193 -21.25 -13.00 11.94
C THR A 193 -21.49 -14.47 11.59
N ALA A 194 -22.18 -14.72 10.50
CA ALA A 194 -22.50 -16.04 9.99
C ALA A 194 -22.85 -15.95 8.52
N MET A 195 -22.79 -17.09 7.85
CA MET A 195 -22.96 -17.22 6.41
C MET A 195 -24.01 -18.27 6.12
N ASP A 196 -24.92 -17.96 5.20
CA ASP A 196 -25.86 -18.92 4.68
C ASP A 196 -25.22 -19.64 3.48
N PHE A 197 -25.20 -20.97 3.51
CA PHE A 197 -24.74 -21.79 2.38
C PHE A 197 -25.81 -22.80 1.98
N LEU A 198 -25.83 -23.17 0.70
CA LEU A 198 -26.71 -24.21 0.20
C LEU A 198 -26.00 -25.56 0.31
N ASP A 199 -26.56 -26.46 1.12
CA ASP A 199 -26.10 -27.84 1.20
C ASP A 199 -26.38 -28.55 -0.14
N SER A 200 -25.32 -29.09 -0.76
CA SER A 200 -25.40 -29.74 -2.06
C SER A 200 -26.21 -31.04 -2.06
N GLU A 201 -26.28 -31.75 -0.93
CA GLU A 201 -27.03 -33.00 -0.80
C GLU A 201 -28.49 -32.76 -0.44
N THR A 202 -28.75 -31.92 0.57
CA THR A 202 -30.09 -31.67 1.10
C THR A 202 -30.84 -30.60 0.33
N GLN A 203 -30.12 -29.73 -0.39
CA GLN A 203 -30.65 -28.52 -1.05
C GLN A 203 -31.33 -27.56 -0.06
N GLU A 204 -30.98 -27.65 1.22
CA GLU A 204 -31.42 -26.73 2.27
C GLU A 204 -30.36 -25.67 2.53
N VAL A 205 -30.79 -24.49 2.96
CA VAL A 205 -29.87 -23.44 3.41
C VAL A 205 -29.48 -23.76 4.85
N ALA A 206 -28.19 -23.95 5.08
CA ALA A 206 -27.58 -24.07 6.39
C ALA A 206 -26.77 -22.80 6.69
N GLN A 207 -26.52 -22.56 7.98
CA GLN A 207 -25.75 -21.41 8.42
C GLN A 207 -24.43 -21.89 9.05
N GLN A 208 -23.32 -21.31 8.61
CA GLN A 208 -22.00 -21.46 9.20
C GLN A 208 -21.66 -20.19 9.97
N GLU A 209 -21.43 -20.29 11.28
CA GLU A 209 -20.90 -19.17 12.05
C GLU A 209 -19.42 -18.96 11.69
N ILE A 210 -18.96 -17.70 11.62
CA ILE A 210 -17.53 -17.43 11.42
C ILE A 210 -16.80 -17.55 12.76
N SER A 211 -15.55 -18.00 12.76
CA SER A 211 -14.81 -18.31 14.00
C SER A 211 -13.40 -17.71 14.04
N GLY A 212 -13.29 -16.48 14.53
CA GLY A 212 -12.01 -15.75 14.53
C GLY A 212 -11.61 -15.33 13.12
N PRO A 213 -12.42 -14.47 12.47
CA PRO A 213 -12.03 -13.93 11.18
C PRO A 213 -10.73 -13.12 11.30
N GLN A 214 -9.85 -13.30 10.33
CA GLN A 214 -8.63 -12.51 10.13
C GLN A 214 -8.81 -11.64 8.88
N THR A 215 -7.74 -11.36 8.14
CA THR A 215 -7.71 -10.42 7.01
C THR A 215 -8.87 -10.55 6.02
N PRO A 216 -9.80 -9.57 6.00
CA PRO A 216 -10.73 -9.40 4.90
C PRO A 216 -10.02 -8.76 3.70
N PHE A 217 -10.45 -9.08 2.49
CA PHE A 217 -9.89 -8.53 1.27
C PHE A 217 -10.95 -8.51 0.16
N VAL A 218 -11.05 -7.42 -0.60
CA VAL A 218 -11.94 -7.37 -1.77
C VAL A 218 -11.11 -7.44 -3.05
N TYR A 219 -11.43 -8.42 -3.90
CA TYR A 219 -10.80 -8.58 -5.21
C TYR A 219 -11.87 -8.79 -6.28
N ASN A 220 -11.88 -7.95 -7.33
CA ASN A 220 -12.87 -8.01 -8.42
C ASN A 220 -14.34 -8.04 -7.95
N GLY A 221 -14.63 -7.40 -6.81
CA GLY A 221 -15.97 -7.38 -6.22
C GLY A 221 -16.31 -8.60 -5.37
N GLN A 222 -15.40 -9.58 -5.29
CA GLN A 222 -15.51 -10.71 -4.39
C GLN A 222 -14.92 -10.35 -3.02
N LEU A 223 -15.62 -10.69 -1.94
CA LEU A 223 -15.06 -10.61 -0.58
C LEU A 223 -14.34 -11.93 -0.29
N LEU A 224 -13.11 -11.85 0.19
CA LEU A 224 -12.32 -12.97 0.66
C LEU A 224 -11.95 -12.71 2.11
N PHE A 225 -11.97 -13.73 2.95
CA PHE A 225 -11.39 -13.63 4.28
C PHE A 225 -10.95 -14.99 4.81
N VAL A 226 -10.03 -14.95 5.76
CA VAL A 226 -9.56 -16.12 6.48
C VAL A 226 -10.38 -16.31 7.75
N ASP A 227 -10.80 -17.55 8.00
CA ASP A 227 -11.42 -17.98 9.25
C ASP A 227 -10.43 -18.88 9.98
N TYR A 228 -9.74 -18.26 10.94
CA TYR A 228 -8.58 -18.85 11.59
C TYR A 228 -8.93 -20.11 12.36
N SER A 229 -10.00 -20.06 13.17
CA SER A 229 -10.31 -21.14 14.12
C SER A 229 -10.86 -22.38 13.42
N ASP A 230 -11.60 -22.19 12.33
CA ASP A 230 -12.10 -23.31 11.51
C ASP A 230 -11.04 -23.81 10.49
N GLY A 231 -9.99 -23.03 10.25
CA GLY A 231 -8.94 -23.38 9.29
C GLY A 231 -9.43 -23.28 7.84
N LEU A 232 -10.18 -22.21 7.54
CA LEU A 232 -10.86 -22.03 6.26
C LEU A 232 -10.56 -20.69 5.62
N VAL A 233 -10.74 -20.63 4.30
CA VAL A 233 -10.78 -19.37 3.55
C VAL A 233 -12.08 -19.32 2.78
N TYR A 234 -12.83 -18.24 2.95
CA TYR A 234 -14.09 -18.01 2.26
C TYR A 234 -13.91 -17.02 1.12
N LEU A 235 -14.60 -17.27 0.01
CA LEU A 235 -14.68 -16.37 -1.14
C LEU A 235 -16.16 -16.17 -1.49
N PHE A 236 -16.61 -14.93 -1.61
CA PHE A 236 -17.99 -14.59 -1.96
C PHE A 236 -18.06 -13.87 -3.28
N ASP A 237 -18.98 -14.28 -4.16
CA ASP A 237 -19.24 -13.60 -5.42
C ASP A 237 -19.85 -12.20 -5.24
N ASP A 238 -20.54 -11.99 -4.12
CA ASP A 238 -21.13 -10.72 -3.73
C ASP A 238 -20.86 -10.47 -2.25
N ILE A 239 -20.85 -9.21 -1.82
CA ILE A 239 -20.80 -8.90 -0.38
C ILE A 239 -22.05 -9.50 0.29
N PRO A 240 -21.90 -10.39 1.29
CA PRO A 240 -23.04 -10.95 2.01
C PRO A 240 -23.85 -9.83 2.66
N THR A 241 -25.08 -9.65 2.22
CA THR A 241 -26.08 -8.81 2.90
C THR A 241 -27.18 -9.71 3.41
N SER A 242 -27.83 -9.33 4.52
CA SER A 242 -28.89 -10.13 5.16
C SER A 242 -30.11 -10.45 4.28
N GLU A 243 -30.18 -9.90 3.06
CA GLU A 243 -31.29 -10.11 2.11
C GLU A 243 -30.94 -11.04 0.94
N LYS A 244 -29.67 -11.42 0.74
CA LYS A 244 -29.23 -12.23 -0.40
C LYS A 244 -28.51 -13.49 0.07
N LEU A 245 -29.08 -14.65 -0.27
CA LEU A 245 -28.37 -15.93 -0.16
C LEU A 245 -27.08 -15.83 -0.97
N ASN A 246 -25.95 -16.06 -0.31
CA ASN A 246 -24.66 -16.00 -0.95
C ASN A 246 -24.20 -17.41 -1.33
N PHE A 247 -23.69 -17.57 -2.53
CA PHE A 247 -23.10 -18.83 -2.98
C PHE A 247 -21.59 -18.64 -2.88
N GLY A 248 -21.05 -18.86 -1.68
CA GLY A 248 -19.62 -18.77 -1.44
C GLY A 248 -18.88 -20.00 -1.97
N ILE A 249 -17.56 -19.87 -2.01
CA ILE A 249 -16.59 -20.96 -2.15
C ILE A 249 -15.86 -21.06 -0.82
N VAL A 250 -15.52 -22.28 -0.41
CA VAL A 250 -14.69 -22.55 0.77
C VAL A 250 -13.46 -23.34 0.37
N LEU A 251 -12.29 -22.89 0.83
CA LEU A 251 -11.03 -23.60 0.73
C LEU A 251 -10.66 -24.16 2.11
N GLY A 252 -9.85 -25.22 2.14
CA GLY A 252 -9.54 -25.98 3.36
C GLY A 252 -10.50 -27.15 3.62
N GLN A 253 -11.57 -27.26 2.81
CA GLN A 253 -12.47 -28.41 2.79
C GLN A 253 -13.15 -28.58 1.42
N PRO A 254 -13.69 -29.76 1.08
CA PRO A 254 -14.35 -30.02 -0.21
C PRO A 254 -15.57 -29.13 -0.48
N GLY A 255 -16.26 -28.68 0.57
CA GLY A 255 -17.42 -27.78 0.49
C GLY A 255 -18.05 -27.59 1.87
N PHE A 256 -18.99 -26.65 2.02
CA PHE A 256 -19.52 -26.26 3.34
C PHE A 256 -20.20 -27.37 4.15
N ALA A 257 -20.73 -28.42 3.50
CA ALA A 257 -21.38 -29.55 4.16
C ALA A 257 -20.45 -30.75 4.37
N GLU A 258 -19.20 -30.68 3.91
CA GLU A 258 -18.25 -31.78 3.90
C GLU A 258 -16.93 -31.35 4.55
N GLU A 259 -16.56 -32.01 5.65
CA GLU A 259 -15.23 -31.84 6.24
C GLU A 259 -14.19 -32.66 5.47
N SER A 260 -12.97 -32.13 5.35
CA SER A 260 -11.86 -32.89 4.77
C SER A 260 -11.37 -33.97 5.73
N GLU A 261 -11.29 -35.21 5.25
CA GLU A 261 -10.67 -36.34 5.93
C GLU A 261 -9.14 -36.41 5.70
N ALA A 262 -8.57 -35.42 4.99
CA ALA A 262 -7.14 -35.36 4.72
C ALA A 262 -6.35 -35.06 6.00
N ASP A 263 -5.06 -35.44 5.99
CA ASP A 263 -4.12 -35.05 7.03
C ASP A 263 -4.01 -33.51 7.10
N ALA A 264 -3.85 -32.96 8.30
CA ALA A 264 -3.71 -31.51 8.51
C ALA A 264 -2.55 -30.91 7.70
N CYS A 265 -1.49 -31.69 7.51
CA CYS A 265 -0.38 -31.37 6.62
C CYS A 265 -0.64 -31.93 5.20
N SER A 266 -1.57 -31.31 4.47
CA SER A 266 -1.88 -31.67 3.08
C SER A 266 -2.30 -30.45 2.26
N ALA A 267 -2.37 -30.56 0.94
CA ALA A 267 -2.85 -29.48 0.08
C ALA A 267 -4.35 -29.12 0.28
N GLU A 268 -5.09 -29.98 0.99
CA GLU A 268 -6.54 -29.90 1.14
C GLU A 268 -6.99 -29.15 2.39
N ARG A 269 -6.09 -28.95 3.37
CA ARG A 269 -6.40 -28.36 4.67
C ARG A 269 -5.43 -27.25 5.03
N PHE A 270 -5.94 -26.24 5.73
CA PHE A 270 -5.13 -25.28 6.45
C PHE A 270 -5.01 -25.66 7.92
N SER A 271 -4.00 -25.11 8.59
CA SER A 271 -3.81 -25.13 10.03
C SER A 271 -3.42 -23.72 10.45
N SER A 272 -4.31 -23.05 11.17
CA SER A 272 -4.13 -21.67 11.62
C SER A 272 -3.76 -20.73 10.45
N PRO A 273 -4.60 -20.67 9.39
CA PRO A 273 -4.40 -19.70 8.33
C PRO A 273 -4.59 -18.28 8.89
N GLU A 274 -3.79 -17.33 8.42
CA GLU A 274 -3.75 -15.96 8.97
C GLU A 274 -4.07 -14.95 7.88
N GLY A 275 -3.05 -14.55 7.10
CA GLY A 275 -3.20 -13.57 6.03
C GLY A 275 -3.46 -14.14 4.64
N LEU A 276 -4.13 -13.34 3.82
CA LEU A 276 -4.32 -13.61 2.39
C LEU A 276 -4.09 -12.37 1.53
N ASN A 277 -3.80 -12.60 0.25
CA ASN A 277 -3.73 -11.55 -0.76
C ASN A 277 -4.24 -12.08 -2.11
N ALA A 278 -4.99 -11.25 -2.84
CA ALA A 278 -5.43 -11.56 -4.19
C ALA A 278 -5.01 -10.48 -5.19
N VAL A 279 -4.37 -10.89 -6.29
CA VAL A 279 -3.83 -9.97 -7.30
C VAL A 279 -3.57 -10.69 -8.63
N ASN A 280 -3.86 -10.05 -9.77
CA ASN A 280 -3.67 -10.61 -11.12
C ASN A 280 -4.26 -12.03 -11.29
N ASP A 281 -5.47 -12.20 -10.75
CA ASP A 281 -6.23 -13.44 -10.65
C ASP A 281 -5.53 -14.54 -9.85
N ARG A 282 -4.56 -14.22 -9.00
CA ARG A 282 -3.92 -15.18 -8.10
C ARG A 282 -4.40 -14.97 -6.68
N LEU A 283 -4.41 -16.05 -5.89
CA LEU A 283 -4.67 -16.03 -4.46
C LEU A 283 -3.45 -16.59 -3.73
N LEU A 284 -2.99 -15.90 -2.70
CA LEU A 284 -1.96 -16.34 -1.78
C LEU A 284 -2.57 -16.41 -0.39
N VAL A 285 -2.31 -17.49 0.33
CA VAL A 285 -2.79 -17.70 1.71
C VAL A 285 -1.62 -18.17 2.57
N ALA A 286 -1.43 -17.52 3.71
CA ALA A 286 -0.50 -17.93 4.75
C ALA A 286 -1.15 -19.04 5.59
N ASP A 287 -0.54 -20.22 5.58
CA ASP A 287 -0.97 -21.41 6.31
C ASP A 287 0.00 -21.62 7.48
N GLY A 288 -0.26 -20.88 8.57
CA GLY A 288 0.72 -20.53 9.59
C GLY A 288 1.36 -21.74 10.27
N ASP A 289 0.56 -22.61 10.90
CA ASP A 289 1.11 -23.78 11.61
C ASP A 289 1.70 -24.84 10.67
N ASN A 290 1.36 -24.78 9.38
CA ASN A 290 1.96 -25.63 8.36
C ASN A 290 3.21 -25.01 7.72
N ASN A 291 3.67 -23.85 8.20
CA ASN A 291 4.94 -23.22 7.82
C ASN A 291 5.06 -22.94 6.32
N ARG A 292 3.97 -22.52 5.68
CA ARG A 292 3.93 -22.36 4.22
C ARG A 292 3.00 -21.26 3.72
N ILE A 293 3.27 -20.79 2.51
CA ILE A 293 2.31 -20.01 1.72
C ILE A 293 1.77 -20.91 0.60
N LEU A 294 0.44 -21.03 0.52
CA LEU A 294 -0.24 -21.72 -0.56
C LEU A 294 -0.69 -20.71 -1.62
N ILE A 295 -0.45 -21.03 -2.89
CA ILE A 295 -0.69 -20.12 -4.00
C ILE A 295 -1.56 -20.82 -5.05
N TRP A 296 -2.68 -20.20 -5.39
CA TRP A 296 -3.49 -20.52 -6.56
C TRP A 296 -3.15 -19.55 -7.67
N SER A 297 -2.83 -20.08 -8.85
CA SER A 297 -2.51 -19.29 -10.04
C SER A 297 -3.73 -18.64 -10.65
N GLN A 298 -4.93 -19.07 -10.25
CA GLN A 298 -6.25 -18.55 -10.62
C GLN A 298 -7.11 -18.45 -9.35
N ILE A 299 -7.94 -17.41 -9.19
CA ILE A 299 -8.92 -17.35 -8.10
C ILE A 299 -9.82 -18.59 -8.20
N PRO A 300 -9.92 -19.41 -7.13
CA PRO A 300 -10.77 -20.59 -7.16
C PRO A 300 -12.21 -20.27 -7.52
N THR A 301 -12.81 -21.13 -8.35
CA THR A 301 -14.23 -21.03 -8.74
C THR A 301 -15.09 -22.17 -8.18
N GLU A 302 -14.46 -23.11 -7.45
CA GLU A 302 -15.11 -24.26 -6.84
C GLU A 302 -14.46 -24.54 -5.47
N SER A 303 -15.25 -25.00 -4.49
CA SER A 303 -14.76 -25.37 -3.16
C SER A 303 -13.75 -26.52 -3.22
N GLY A 304 -12.80 -26.52 -2.29
CA GLY A 304 -11.75 -27.53 -2.23
C GLY A 304 -10.75 -27.51 -3.38
N THR A 305 -10.75 -26.47 -4.23
CA THR A 305 -9.73 -26.31 -5.27
C THR A 305 -8.34 -26.31 -4.64
N LEU A 306 -7.44 -27.17 -5.11
CA LEU A 306 -6.08 -27.30 -4.57
C LEU A 306 -5.14 -26.18 -5.08
N PRO A 307 -4.14 -25.79 -4.28
CA PRO A 307 -3.13 -24.82 -4.68
C PRO A 307 -2.20 -25.36 -5.78
N ASP A 308 -1.66 -24.44 -6.59
CA ASP A 308 -0.74 -24.74 -7.69
C ASP A 308 0.73 -24.67 -7.28
N LEU A 309 1.06 -23.79 -6.33
CA LEU A 309 2.42 -23.59 -5.82
C LEU A 309 2.42 -23.52 -4.29
N VAL A 310 3.58 -23.82 -3.71
CA VAL A 310 3.85 -23.67 -2.27
C VAL A 310 5.21 -22.99 -2.05
N LEU A 311 5.28 -22.03 -1.12
CA LEU A 311 6.51 -21.45 -0.61
C LEU A 311 6.77 -21.90 0.82
N GLY A 312 8.03 -21.87 1.24
CA GLY A 312 8.47 -22.32 2.55
C GLY A 312 8.61 -23.84 2.65
N GLN A 313 8.03 -24.61 1.72
CA GLN A 313 8.06 -26.08 1.71
C GLN A 313 8.28 -26.63 0.30
N PHE A 314 8.95 -27.78 0.20
CA PHE A 314 9.26 -28.42 -1.10
C PHE A 314 8.06 -29.05 -1.79
N ASP A 315 7.05 -29.44 -1.03
CA ASP A 315 5.81 -30.05 -1.50
C ASP A 315 4.64 -29.70 -0.55
N PHE A 316 3.45 -30.16 -0.90
CA PHE A 316 2.22 -29.84 -0.15
C PHE A 316 1.96 -30.75 1.06
N VAL A 317 2.90 -31.65 1.39
CA VAL A 317 2.76 -32.64 2.48
C VAL A 317 3.93 -32.57 3.49
N SER A 318 4.78 -31.57 3.34
CA SER A 318 5.79 -31.17 4.31
C SER A 318 5.26 -29.93 5.04
N CYS A 319 5.43 -29.90 6.37
CA CYS A 319 4.99 -28.79 7.23
C CYS A 319 6.01 -28.47 8.34
N ASP A 320 7.28 -28.82 8.11
CA ASP A 320 8.36 -28.56 9.07
C ASP A 320 8.72 -27.07 9.05
N ASP A 321 8.91 -26.50 10.25
CA ASP A 321 9.49 -25.18 10.44
C ASP A 321 10.95 -25.14 9.97
N GLY A 322 11.44 -23.95 9.66
CA GLY A 322 12.87 -23.81 9.37
C GLY A 322 13.35 -22.39 9.15
N LEU A 323 14.67 -22.28 9.05
CA LEU A 323 15.38 -21.01 9.00
C LEU A 323 16.36 -21.03 7.81
N SER A 324 15.87 -20.59 6.65
CA SER A 324 16.65 -20.39 5.42
C SER A 324 15.87 -19.52 4.44
N GLU A 325 16.42 -19.27 3.25
CA GLU A 325 15.71 -18.64 2.13
C GLU A 325 14.58 -19.52 1.54
N PHE A 326 14.51 -20.79 1.95
CA PHE A 326 13.57 -21.82 1.48
C PHE A 326 12.58 -22.28 2.55
N ALA A 327 12.62 -21.71 3.75
CA ALA A 327 11.86 -22.21 4.88
C ALA A 327 11.23 -21.05 5.65
N LEU A 328 10.07 -21.32 6.22
CA LEU A 328 9.30 -20.41 7.04
C LEU A 328 9.08 -21.07 8.42
N ASP A 329 8.74 -20.25 9.40
CA ASP A 329 8.27 -20.63 10.73
C ASP A 329 7.11 -19.69 11.08
N TYR A 330 5.90 -20.24 11.16
CA TYR A 330 4.66 -19.51 11.40
C TYR A 330 4.49 -18.26 10.51
N PRO A 331 4.37 -18.41 9.17
CA PRO A 331 4.09 -17.27 8.32
C PRO A 331 2.67 -16.76 8.57
N SER A 332 2.53 -15.49 8.94
CA SER A 332 1.25 -14.91 9.34
C SER A 332 0.69 -13.89 8.35
N GLY A 333 1.54 -13.35 7.45
CA GLY A 333 1.14 -12.29 6.52
C GLY A 333 1.73 -12.47 5.13
N VAL A 334 0.98 -12.08 4.11
CA VAL A 334 1.42 -12.14 2.72
C VAL A 334 0.91 -10.93 1.93
N TRP A 335 1.78 -10.33 1.12
CA TRP A 335 1.44 -9.25 0.21
C TRP A 335 2.03 -9.50 -1.18
N SER A 336 1.33 -9.07 -2.23
CA SER A 336 1.80 -9.13 -3.61
C SER A 336 1.18 -8.03 -4.47
N ASP A 337 1.96 -7.47 -5.39
CA ASP A 337 1.47 -6.64 -6.52
C ASP A 337 1.33 -7.45 -7.83
N GLY A 338 1.47 -8.79 -7.71
CA GLY A 338 1.46 -9.72 -8.83
C GLY A 338 2.80 -9.85 -9.56
N THR A 339 3.79 -9.02 -9.20
CA THR A 339 5.19 -9.12 -9.64
C THR A 339 6.10 -9.48 -8.47
N LYS A 340 5.92 -8.90 -7.29
CA LYS A 340 6.73 -9.12 -6.09
C LYS A 340 5.87 -9.78 -5.02
N VAL A 341 6.52 -10.47 -4.09
CA VAL A 341 5.86 -11.08 -2.93
C VAL A 341 6.63 -10.72 -1.68
N LEU A 342 5.91 -10.38 -0.62
CA LEU A 342 6.43 -10.25 0.74
C LEU A 342 5.71 -11.25 1.63
N VAL A 343 6.44 -11.94 2.50
CA VAL A 343 5.89 -12.89 3.46
C VAL A 343 6.45 -12.54 4.83
N VAL A 344 5.55 -12.29 5.78
CA VAL A 344 5.90 -12.24 7.20
C VAL A 344 6.22 -13.66 7.63
N ASP A 345 7.45 -13.87 8.08
CA ASP A 345 7.94 -15.14 8.62
C ASP A 345 8.10 -14.96 10.13
N GLY A 346 6.96 -14.93 10.82
CA GLY A 346 6.79 -14.36 12.17
C GLY A 346 7.56 -15.11 13.24
N GLY A 347 7.56 -16.45 13.19
CA GLY A 347 8.37 -17.29 14.09
C GLY A 347 9.88 -17.05 13.97
N ASN A 348 10.31 -16.51 12.83
CA ASN A 348 11.69 -16.14 12.57
C ASN A 348 12.01 -14.64 12.72
N ASN A 349 11.10 -13.83 13.25
CA ASN A 349 11.30 -12.39 13.45
C ASN A 349 11.80 -11.66 12.18
N ARG A 350 11.22 -11.98 11.02
CA ARG A 350 11.67 -11.46 9.72
C ARG A 350 10.55 -11.35 8.70
N VAL A 351 10.84 -10.66 7.60
CA VAL A 351 10.03 -10.68 6.38
C VAL A 351 10.90 -11.14 5.22
N LEU A 352 10.45 -12.18 4.50
CA LEU A 352 11.08 -12.65 3.28
C LEU A 352 10.47 -11.98 2.05
N GLY A 353 11.31 -11.63 1.08
CA GLY A 353 10.88 -10.94 -0.13
C GLY A 353 11.35 -11.60 -1.42
N TRP A 354 10.45 -11.65 -2.40
CA TRP A 354 10.70 -12.10 -3.77
C TRP A 354 10.54 -10.93 -4.73
N ASN A 355 11.57 -10.67 -5.54
CA ASN A 355 11.59 -9.61 -6.54
C ASN A 355 10.79 -9.96 -7.79
N THR A 356 10.50 -11.24 -7.98
CA THR A 356 9.65 -11.78 -9.06
C THR A 356 8.70 -12.81 -8.50
N PHE A 357 7.50 -12.90 -9.07
CA PHE A 357 6.48 -13.79 -8.57
C PHE A 357 6.95 -15.24 -8.72
N PRO A 358 6.81 -16.08 -7.69
CA PRO A 358 7.28 -17.45 -7.74
C PRO A 358 6.69 -18.27 -8.89
N THR A 359 7.54 -19.08 -9.53
CA THR A 359 7.14 -19.92 -10.69
C THR A 359 7.32 -21.41 -10.46
N ALA A 360 7.82 -21.80 -9.27
CA ALA A 360 8.01 -23.18 -8.86
C ALA A 360 7.86 -23.28 -7.34
N ASN A 361 7.53 -24.49 -6.87
CA ASN A 361 7.51 -24.79 -5.44
C ASN A 361 8.87 -24.49 -4.80
N ASN A 362 8.80 -23.95 -3.59
CA ASN A 362 9.94 -23.60 -2.77
C ASN A 362 10.98 -22.72 -3.48
N GLN A 363 10.51 -21.74 -4.26
CA GLN A 363 11.42 -20.75 -4.85
C GLN A 363 12.09 -19.95 -3.71
N PRO A 364 13.44 -19.79 -3.70
CA PRO A 364 14.11 -19.09 -2.61
C PRO A 364 13.75 -17.61 -2.61
N ALA A 365 13.67 -17.02 -1.42
CA ALA A 365 13.55 -15.57 -1.25
C ALA A 365 14.81 -14.86 -1.79
N ASP A 366 14.62 -13.65 -2.32
CA ASP A 366 15.69 -12.82 -2.88
C ASP A 366 16.34 -11.92 -1.82
N PHE A 367 15.59 -11.53 -0.79
CA PHE A 367 16.07 -10.71 0.32
C PHE A 367 15.30 -10.99 1.61
N VAL A 368 15.84 -10.50 2.73
CA VAL A 368 15.20 -10.52 4.05
C VAL A 368 15.28 -9.15 4.72
N LEU A 369 14.18 -8.76 5.38
CA LEU A 369 14.05 -7.60 6.25
C LEU A 369 13.98 -8.05 7.72
N GLY A 370 14.45 -7.19 8.62
CA GLY A 370 14.47 -7.47 10.07
C GLY A 370 15.60 -8.38 10.54
N GLN A 371 16.35 -8.99 9.62
CA GLN A 371 17.49 -9.87 9.89
C GLN A 371 18.64 -9.60 8.91
N PRO A 372 19.91 -9.81 9.31
CA PRO A 372 21.07 -9.56 8.45
C PRO A 372 21.21 -10.58 7.31
N ASP A 373 20.66 -11.78 7.48
CA ASP A 373 20.73 -12.88 6.54
C ASP A 373 19.56 -13.87 6.74
N PHE A 374 19.48 -14.88 5.88
CA PHE A 374 18.43 -15.89 5.92
C PHE A 374 18.56 -16.92 7.05
N ILE A 375 19.62 -16.85 7.87
CA ILE A 375 19.94 -17.86 8.89
C ILE A 375 19.98 -17.28 10.32
N SER A 376 19.53 -16.04 10.48
CA SER A 376 19.38 -15.34 11.75
C SER A 376 17.90 -15.09 12.02
N ASN A 377 17.47 -15.20 13.27
CA ASN A 377 16.07 -15.05 13.67
C ASN A 377 15.87 -14.50 15.09
N ASP A 378 16.94 -14.04 15.76
CA ASP A 378 16.81 -13.49 17.10
C ASP A 378 16.01 -12.18 17.04
N CYS A 379 15.00 -12.05 17.91
CA CYS A 379 14.27 -10.80 18.11
C CYS A 379 15.28 -9.67 18.38
N ASN A 380 15.09 -8.53 17.69
CA ASN A 380 15.96 -7.37 17.78
C ASN A 380 17.46 -7.67 17.56
N LEU A 381 17.79 -8.75 16.82
CA LEU A 381 19.17 -9.19 16.58
C LEU A 381 19.94 -9.51 17.87
N ASP A 382 19.24 -10.03 18.90
CA ASP A 382 19.77 -10.28 20.25
C ASP A 382 20.29 -9.01 20.95
N ALA A 383 19.81 -7.83 20.54
CA ALA A 383 20.16 -6.55 21.14
C ALA A 383 19.22 -6.17 22.30
N GLU A 384 19.77 -5.49 23.32
CA GLU A 384 18.98 -4.99 24.47
C GLU A 384 17.96 -3.90 24.08
N THR A 385 18.18 -3.22 22.95
CA THR A 385 17.34 -2.14 22.44
C THR A 385 17.02 -2.41 20.98
N SER A 386 15.77 -2.18 20.58
CA SER A 386 15.37 -2.24 19.19
C SER A 386 16.15 -1.21 18.35
N THR A 387 16.25 -1.49 17.04
CA THR A 387 16.91 -0.62 16.06
C THR A 387 16.12 -0.62 14.77
N ALA A 388 16.52 0.19 13.79
CA ALA A 388 15.92 0.18 12.45
C ALA A 388 16.13 -1.14 11.68
N ALA A 389 17.06 -2.01 12.13
CA ALA A 389 17.44 -3.22 11.40
C ALA A 389 16.78 -4.50 11.92
N GLY A 390 16.20 -4.48 13.12
CA GLY A 390 15.65 -5.66 13.79
C GLY A 390 14.12 -5.61 13.87
N LEU A 391 13.51 -6.78 13.77
CA LEU A 391 12.10 -7.03 14.10
C LEU A 391 12.01 -7.91 15.36
N CYS A 392 10.84 -7.92 15.99
CA CYS A 392 10.52 -8.76 17.13
C CYS A 392 9.02 -9.08 17.16
N ASP A 393 8.69 -10.37 17.21
CA ASP A 393 7.33 -10.90 17.20
C ASP A 393 6.44 -10.23 16.14
N ASN A 394 6.99 -9.97 14.95
CA ASN A 394 6.24 -9.34 13.87
C ASN A 394 5.12 -10.27 13.41
N TYR A 395 3.89 -9.81 13.57
CA TYR A 395 2.71 -10.55 13.15
C TYR A 395 2.34 -10.21 11.70
N GLU A 396 1.09 -10.43 11.32
CA GLU A 396 0.58 -10.42 9.95
C GLU A 396 0.89 -9.15 9.12
N GLY A 397 1.04 -7.98 9.75
CA GLY A 397 1.11 -6.69 9.06
C GLY A 397 2.30 -6.54 8.11
N VAL A 398 2.05 -6.76 6.81
CA VAL A 398 2.94 -6.39 5.70
C VAL A 398 2.14 -5.81 4.55
N HIS A 399 2.56 -4.65 4.04
CA HIS A 399 1.94 -4.03 2.89
C HIS A 399 2.97 -3.25 2.06
N SER A 400 2.71 -3.06 0.77
CA SER A 400 3.45 -2.11 -0.04
C SER A 400 2.53 -1.33 -0.97
N ASN A 401 2.82 -0.03 -1.11
CA ASN A 401 2.18 0.85 -2.11
C ASN A 401 2.88 0.79 -3.48
N GLY A 402 3.62 -0.29 -3.75
CA GLY A 402 4.45 -0.46 -4.95
C GLY A 402 5.86 0.13 -4.84
N ARG A 403 6.11 1.03 -3.87
CA ARG A 403 7.43 1.64 -3.64
C ARG A 403 7.94 1.38 -2.22
N GLN A 404 7.14 1.80 -1.25
CA GLN A 404 7.45 1.69 0.17
C GLN A 404 6.94 0.36 0.70
N ILE A 405 7.64 -0.20 1.68
CA ILE A 405 7.22 -1.40 2.40
C ILE A 405 6.92 -1.01 3.84
N TYR A 406 5.75 -1.39 4.33
CA TYR A 406 5.30 -1.20 5.70
C TYR A 406 5.26 -2.56 6.38
N VAL A 407 5.88 -2.68 7.55
CA VAL A 407 5.88 -3.91 8.35
C VAL A 407 5.54 -3.56 9.79
N THR A 408 4.57 -4.25 10.37
CA THR A 408 4.32 -4.19 11.82
C THR A 408 5.41 -4.94 12.57
N ASP A 409 6.10 -4.23 13.45
CA ASP A 409 7.08 -4.80 14.36
C ASP A 409 6.43 -4.92 15.74
N SER A 410 5.53 -5.90 15.85
CA SER A 410 4.47 -5.95 16.86
C SER A 410 5.03 -5.97 18.28
N GLY A 411 6.05 -6.79 18.56
CA GLY A 411 6.70 -6.85 19.88
C GLY A 411 7.47 -5.58 20.26
N ASN A 412 7.70 -4.67 19.31
CA ASN A 412 8.29 -3.35 19.54
C ASN A 412 7.27 -2.19 19.42
N ASN A 413 5.98 -2.48 19.32
CA ASN A 413 4.90 -1.49 19.35
C ASN A 413 5.03 -0.40 18.27
N ARG A 414 5.44 -0.77 17.06
CA ARG A 414 5.74 0.16 15.96
C ARG A 414 5.46 -0.41 14.58
N VAL A 415 5.40 0.47 13.58
CA VAL A 415 5.47 0.10 12.17
C VAL A 415 6.79 0.62 11.60
N LEU A 416 7.54 -0.25 10.93
CA LEU A 416 8.77 0.10 10.21
C LEU A 416 8.46 0.33 8.73
N VAL A 417 9.12 1.34 8.15
CA VAL A 417 8.94 1.71 6.73
C VAL A 417 10.27 1.70 6.01
N TRP A 418 10.34 0.98 4.89
CA TRP A 418 11.40 1.09 3.89
C TRP A 418 10.88 1.95 2.75
N ASN A 419 11.61 3.00 2.39
CA ASN A 419 11.19 3.95 1.36
C ASN A 419 11.39 3.41 -0.07
N ASP A 420 12.29 2.45 -0.21
CA ASP A 420 12.57 1.78 -1.47
C ASP A 420 12.66 0.27 -1.24
N TRP A 421 12.33 -0.49 -2.29
CA TRP A 421 12.53 -1.92 -2.31
C TRP A 421 14.02 -2.28 -2.11
N PRO A 422 14.36 -3.11 -1.12
CA PRO A 422 15.73 -3.53 -0.87
C PRO A 422 16.33 -4.26 -2.07
N THR A 423 17.62 -4.03 -2.33
CA THR A 423 18.40 -4.79 -3.33
C THR A 423 19.34 -5.82 -2.68
N GLU A 424 19.42 -5.82 -1.35
CA GLU A 424 20.18 -6.75 -0.54
C GLU A 424 19.47 -6.97 0.81
N SER A 425 19.84 -8.04 1.51
CA SER A 425 19.29 -8.38 2.84
C SER A 425 19.83 -7.46 3.95
N GLY A 426 19.05 -7.31 5.02
CA GLY A 426 19.48 -6.59 6.23
C GLY A 426 19.53 -5.07 6.08
N VAL A 427 18.90 -4.52 5.04
CA VAL A 427 18.76 -3.06 4.89
C VAL A 427 17.90 -2.53 6.04
N PRO A 428 18.37 -1.55 6.84
CA PRO A 428 17.58 -0.96 7.91
C PRO A 428 16.40 -0.16 7.37
N ALA A 429 15.32 -0.09 8.14
CA ALA A 429 14.18 0.76 7.85
C ALA A 429 14.56 2.25 7.82
N ASP A 430 13.88 3.01 6.96
CA ASP A 430 14.09 4.45 6.80
C ASP A 430 13.23 5.27 7.76
N GLN A 431 12.06 4.74 8.16
CA GLN A 431 11.14 5.42 9.05
C GLN A 431 10.54 4.46 10.09
N VAL A 432 10.04 5.06 11.17
CA VAL A 432 9.30 4.41 12.24
C VAL A 432 8.03 5.21 12.54
N ILE A 433 6.91 4.51 12.66
CA ILE A 433 5.60 5.05 12.99
C ILE A 433 5.17 4.44 14.33
N GLY A 434 4.48 5.22 15.16
CA GLY A 434 3.99 4.79 16.47
C GLY A 434 5.00 4.92 17.61
N GLN A 435 6.28 5.21 17.31
CA GLN A 435 7.33 5.42 18.32
C GLN A 435 8.14 6.68 18.03
N ALA A 436 8.73 7.25 19.09
CA ALA A 436 9.54 8.48 19.01
C ALA A 436 10.80 8.32 18.15
N ASP A 437 11.38 7.12 18.19
CA ASP A 437 12.55 6.72 17.42
C ASP A 437 12.63 5.19 17.35
N PHE A 438 13.64 4.68 16.65
CA PHE A 438 13.86 3.24 16.47
C PHE A 438 14.29 2.47 17.73
N SER A 439 14.54 3.13 18.85
CA SER A 439 15.07 2.52 20.08
C SER A 439 14.11 2.61 21.27
N THR A 440 13.03 3.38 21.12
CA THR A 440 12.01 3.57 22.13
C THR A 440 10.99 2.45 22.01
N VAL A 441 10.83 1.69 23.10
CA VAL A 441 9.77 0.70 23.30
C VAL A 441 9.15 1.02 24.65
N THR A 442 7.95 1.60 24.64
CA THR A 442 7.25 1.99 25.87
C THR A 442 5.86 1.39 25.89
N ASP A 443 5.53 0.70 26.98
CA ASP A 443 4.23 0.06 27.22
C ASP A 443 3.27 0.92 28.06
N ASP A 444 3.61 2.20 28.30
CA ASP A 444 2.93 3.00 29.31
C ASP A 444 1.55 3.50 28.84
N GLU A 445 0.54 2.73 29.26
CA GLU A 445 -0.80 3.14 29.64
C GLU A 445 -0.94 4.66 29.98
N PHE A 446 -1.68 5.39 29.15
CA PHE A 446 -2.43 6.61 29.50
C PHE A 446 -1.71 7.95 29.80
N GLU A 447 -0.51 8.26 29.27
CA GLU A 447 0.03 9.64 29.36
C GLU A 447 0.30 10.27 27.97
N THR A 448 -0.80 10.80 27.41
CA THR A 448 -0.91 12.03 26.61
C THR A 448 0.40 12.55 25.97
N VAL A 449 0.69 12.17 24.73
CA VAL A 449 1.04 13.00 23.55
C VAL A 449 1.57 12.05 22.45
N GLY A 450 0.76 11.80 21.40
CA GLY A 450 1.15 11.09 20.17
C GLY A 450 0.76 9.61 20.16
N HIS A 451 0.15 9.18 19.04
CA HIS A 451 -0.41 7.84 18.79
C HIS A 451 0.68 6.75 18.90
N ARG A 452 0.64 5.96 19.98
CA ARG A 452 1.53 4.82 20.23
C ARG A 452 0.73 3.54 20.13
N PHE A 453 1.25 2.55 19.43
CA PHE A 453 0.60 1.24 19.31
C PHE A 453 0.85 0.38 20.55
N GLY A 454 -0.05 -0.56 20.82
CA GLY A 454 0.13 -1.75 21.64
C GLY A 454 -0.08 -2.97 20.74
N TYR A 455 1.00 -3.68 20.48
CA TYR A 455 1.06 -4.87 19.63
C TYR A 455 0.33 -4.71 18.28
N PRO A 456 0.80 -3.84 17.37
CA PRO A 456 0.15 -3.66 16.08
C PRO A 456 0.24 -4.94 15.25
N THR A 457 -0.90 -5.47 14.78
CA THR A 457 -1.00 -6.79 14.12
C THR A 457 -1.17 -6.71 12.62
N GLY A 458 -1.71 -5.60 12.11
CA GLY A 458 -2.02 -5.41 10.69
C GLY A 458 -1.68 -4.02 10.20
N VAL A 459 -1.36 -3.90 8.90
CA VAL A 459 -1.09 -2.62 8.25
C VAL A 459 -1.59 -2.64 6.81
N TYR A 460 -2.25 -1.57 6.39
CA TYR A 460 -2.75 -1.42 5.02
C TYR A 460 -2.60 0.02 4.55
N ALA A 461 -1.96 0.22 3.40
CA ALA A 461 -1.81 1.54 2.79
C ALA A 461 -2.76 1.66 1.60
N PHE A 462 -3.55 2.73 1.58
CA PHE A 462 -4.45 3.01 0.46
C PHE A 462 -4.52 4.51 0.21
N ASP A 463 -4.28 4.90 -1.05
CA ASP A 463 -4.21 6.32 -1.44
C ASP A 463 -3.15 7.05 -0.59
N HIS A 464 -3.55 8.02 0.24
CA HIS A 464 -2.69 8.76 1.17
C HIS A 464 -2.86 8.31 2.62
N ARG A 465 -3.50 7.18 2.88
CA ARG A 465 -3.82 6.72 4.23
C ARG A 465 -3.07 5.44 4.56
N LEU A 466 -2.61 5.36 5.80
CA LEU A 466 -2.07 4.15 6.40
C LEU A 466 -2.96 3.75 7.57
N LEU A 467 -3.53 2.56 7.51
CA LEU A 467 -4.34 1.98 8.56
C LEU A 467 -3.50 0.95 9.30
N VAL A 468 -3.55 0.98 10.63
CA VAL A 468 -2.84 0.04 11.49
C VAL A 468 -3.83 -0.57 12.48
N ALA A 469 -3.92 -1.89 12.49
CA ALA A 469 -4.65 -2.61 13.53
C ALA A 469 -3.80 -2.64 14.80
N ASP A 470 -4.31 -2.01 15.85
CA ASP A 470 -3.61 -1.74 17.11
C ASP A 470 -4.25 -2.61 18.21
N GLN A 471 -3.83 -3.87 18.26
CA GLN A 471 -4.61 -4.95 18.87
C GLN A 471 -4.77 -4.79 20.38
N GLU A 472 -3.71 -4.51 21.15
CA GLU A 472 -3.83 -4.38 22.61
C GLU A 472 -4.62 -3.13 23.02
N ASN A 473 -4.68 -2.13 22.13
CA ASN A 473 -5.50 -0.93 22.32
C ASN A 473 -6.93 -1.08 21.78
N GLY A 474 -7.24 -2.22 21.13
CA GLY A 474 -8.53 -2.54 20.56
C GLY A 474 -9.04 -1.53 19.54
N ASN A 475 -8.15 -1.00 18.70
CA ASN A 475 -8.52 0.05 17.75
C ASN A 475 -7.84 -0.07 16.38
N ILE A 476 -8.33 0.74 15.42
CA ILE A 476 -7.68 0.95 14.13
C ILE A 476 -7.19 2.40 14.10
N VAL A 477 -5.87 2.58 14.05
CA VAL A 477 -5.26 3.90 13.93
C VAL A 477 -5.09 4.22 12.46
N VAL A 478 -5.45 5.43 12.06
CA VAL A 478 -5.30 5.88 10.68
C VAL A 478 -4.43 7.11 10.63
N PHE A 479 -3.44 7.05 9.76
CA PHE A 479 -2.52 8.14 9.51
C PHE A 479 -2.79 8.71 8.13
N ASP A 480 -3.01 10.01 8.06
CA ASP A 480 -2.97 10.75 6.81
C ASP A 480 -1.50 11.05 6.46
N GLY A 481 -1.10 10.58 5.30
CA GLY A 481 0.22 10.81 4.73
C GLY A 481 0.37 12.27 4.35
N SER A 482 1.39 12.91 4.90
CA SER A 482 1.82 14.24 4.50
C SER A 482 3.21 14.12 3.90
N GLY A 483 3.29 13.90 2.58
CA GLY A 483 4.58 13.70 1.94
C GLY A 483 4.50 13.44 0.45
N PHE A 484 5.22 14.23 -0.36
CA PHE A 484 5.38 14.00 -1.80
C PHE A 484 6.82 13.79 -2.17
N ALA A 485 6.99 13.00 -3.20
CA ALA A 485 8.15 13.10 -4.04
C ALA A 485 7.68 13.03 -5.51
N LEU A 486 8.49 13.50 -6.45
CA LEU A 486 8.21 13.42 -7.88
C LEU A 486 9.45 12.84 -8.57
N VAL A 487 9.28 11.80 -9.40
CA VAL A 487 10.28 11.14 -10.23
C VAL A 487 9.66 10.88 -11.59
N THR A 488 10.21 11.48 -12.63
CA THR A 488 9.86 11.17 -14.01
C THR A 488 10.61 9.93 -14.49
N GLU A 489 9.92 9.01 -15.16
CA GLU A 489 10.53 7.93 -15.96
C GLU A 489 10.33 8.24 -17.46
N GLU A 490 11.32 7.88 -18.28
CA GLU A 490 11.21 7.96 -19.74
C GLU A 490 10.33 6.83 -20.26
N ASP A 491 9.31 7.17 -21.05
CA ASP A 491 8.66 6.21 -21.93
C ASP A 491 9.51 6.08 -23.21
N GLU A 492 10.40 5.08 -23.27
CA GLU A 492 11.16 4.73 -24.49
C GLU A 492 10.26 4.10 -25.59
N SER A 493 8.99 4.50 -25.71
CA SER A 493 8.06 4.01 -26.73
C SER A 493 7.62 5.07 -27.76
N SER A 494 8.55 5.87 -28.28
CA SER A 494 8.37 6.45 -29.63
C SER A 494 9.67 6.98 -30.25
N VAL A 495 10.50 6.05 -30.74
CA VAL A 495 11.41 6.37 -31.85
C VAL A 495 10.99 5.53 -33.06
N GLU A 496 10.11 6.09 -33.90
CA GLU A 496 10.12 5.88 -35.35
C GLU A 496 10.04 7.22 -36.09
#